data_AF-A0A1I0F8Q1-F1
#
_entry.id   AF-A0A1I0F8Q1-F1
#
_cell.length_a   1.000
_cell.length_b   1.000
_cell.length_c   1.000
_cell.angle_alpha   90.00
_cell.angle_beta   90.00
_cell.angle_gamma   90.00
#
_symmetry.space_group_name_H-M   'P 1'
#
loop_
_entity.id
_entity.type
_entity.pdbx_description
1 polymer ?
#
loop_
_entity_poly.entity_id
_entity_poly.type
_entity_poly.pdbx_seq_one_letter_code
_entity_poly.pdbx_strand_id
1 'polypeptide(L)' 'MKVTIQSFIAGIVLGAIFSLLNLPIPAPPNFAGIMGIVGIFTGFLIINQYNKKRGKTEVE' A
#
# COMPACT_ATOMS: atom_id res chain seq x y z
N MET A 1 2.31 3.33 -15.49
CA MET A 1 0.83 3.30 -15.58
C MET A 1 0.29 1.89 -15.77
N LYS A 2 0.81 1.10 -16.71
CA LYS A 2 0.32 -0.27 -16.99
C LYS A 2 0.29 -1.17 -15.74
N VAL A 3 1.39 -1.23 -14.99
CA VAL A 3 1.49 -2.00 -13.73
C VAL A 3 0.55 -1.49 -12.63
N THR A 4 0.38 -0.18 -12.47
CA THR A 4 -0.51 0.40 -11.44
C THR A 4 -1.96 -0.06 -11.61
N ILE A 5 -2.45 -0.03 -12.85
CA ILE A 5 -3.81 -0.47 -13.18
C ILE A 5 -3.95 -1.99 -12.98
N GLN A 6 -2.94 -2.76 -13.41
CA GLN A 6 -2.92 -4.21 -13.21
C GLN A 6 -2.92 -4.59 -11.72
N SER A 7 -2.14 -3.92 -10.88
CA SER A 7 -2.10 -4.15 -9.43
C SER A 7 -3.43 -3.79 -8.75
N PHE A 8 -4.09 -2.72 -9.18
CA PHE A 8 -5.40 -2.35 -8.66
C PHE A 8 -6.47 -3.40 -9.00
N ILE A 9 -6.51 -3.84 -10.27
CA ILE A 9 -7.43 -4.89 -10.71
C ILE A 9 -7.12 -6.21 -9.99
N ALA A 10 -5.85 -6.57 -9.84
CA ALA A 10 -5.44 -7.75 -9.08
C ALA A 10 -5.93 -7.68 -7.64
N GLY A 11 -5.82 -6.52 -6.97
CA GLY A 11 -6.35 -6.33 -5.61
C GLY A 11 -7.87 -6.54 -5.52
N ILE A 12 -8.64 -6.03 -6.48
CA ILE A 12 -10.09 -6.26 -6.56
C ILE A 12 -10.40 -7.75 -6.74
N VAL A 13 -9.72 -8.40 -7.68
CA VAL A 13 -9.93 -9.83 -7.97
C VAL A 13 -9.57 -10.68 -6.75
N LEU A 14 -8.45 -10.40 -6.07
CA LEU A 14 -8.05 -11.12 -4.87
C LEU A 14 -9.07 -10.93 -3.74
N GLY A 15 -9.56 -9.70 -3.53
CA GLY A 15 -10.60 -9.43 -2.54
C GLY A 15 -11.89 -10.20 -2.83
N ALA A 16 -12.31 -10.23 -4.09
CA ALA A 16 -13.50 -10.99 -4.52
C ALA A 16 -13.32 -12.50 -4.31
N ILE A 17 -12.18 -13.07 -4.70
CA ILE A 17 -11.89 -14.50 -4.52
C ILE A 17 -11.91 -14.89 -3.04
N PHE A 18 -11.22 -14.12 -2.18
CA PHE A 18 -11.16 -14.44 -0.76
C PHE A 18 -12.53 -14.31 -0.07
N SER A 19 -13.34 -13.32 -0.48
CA SER A 19 -14.72 -13.20 -0.01
C SER A 19 -15.61 -14.34 -0.50
N LEU A 20 -15.47 -14.79 -1.75
CA LEU A 20 -16.26 -15.89 -2.32
C LEU A 20 -15.92 -17.23 -1.66
N LEU A 21 -14.64 -17.45 -1.35
CA LEU A 21 -14.16 -18.67 -0.70
C LEU A 21 -14.29 -18.63 0.83
N ASN A 22 -14.82 -17.55 1.41
CA ASN A 22 -14.88 -17.31 2.86
C ASN A 22 -13.53 -17.53 3.57
N LEU A 23 -12.43 -17.21 2.89
CA LEU A 23 -11.09 -17.34 3.43
C LEU A 23 -10.75 -16.10 4.28
N PRO A 24 -9.93 -16.27 5.33
CA PRO A 24 -9.38 -15.11 6.04
C PRO A 24 -8.59 -14.25 5.05
N ILE A 25 -8.94 -12.97 4.98
CA ILE A 25 -8.26 -12.03 4.10
C ILE A 25 -6.81 -11.79 4.58
N PRO A 26 -5.83 -11.71 3.66
CA PRO A 26 -4.44 -11.47 4.01
C PRO A 26 -4.17 -9.99 4.36
N ALA A 27 -5.10 -9.10 4.02
CA ALA A 27 -5.02 -7.67 4.33
C ALA A 27 -5.64 -7.34 5.70
N PRO A 28 -5.28 -6.21 6.33
CA PRO A 28 -5.90 -5.78 7.57
C PRO A 28 -7.43 -5.73 7.45
N PRO A 29 -8.18 -6.43 8.32
CA PRO A 29 -9.64 -6.51 8.23
C PRO A 29 -10.35 -5.27 8.79
N ASN A 30 -9.61 -4.35 9.40
CA ASN A 30 -10.17 -3.17 10.06
C ASN A 30 -9.63 -1.87 9.44
N PHE A 31 -10.43 -0.81 9.57
CA PHE A 31 -10.11 0.51 9.06
C PHE A 31 -8.83 1.08 9.69
N ALA A 32 -8.60 0.81 10.97
CA ALA A 32 -7.40 1.26 11.69
C ALA A 32 -6.10 0.73 11.06
N GLY A 33 -6.08 -0.54 10.65
CA GLY A 33 -4.93 -1.17 9.99
C GLY A 33 -4.67 -0.59 8.60
N ILE A 34 -5.73 -0.33 7.83
CA ILE A 34 -5.62 0.36 6.53
C ILE A 34 -5.04 1.76 6.72
N MET A 35 -5.54 2.53 7.69
CA MET A 35 -5.02 3.86 8.02
C MET A 35 -3.56 3.82 8.49
N GLY A 36 -3.15 2.76 9.18
CA GLY A 36 -1.75 2.53 9.54
C GLY A 36 -0.84 2.42 8.32
N ILE A 37 -1.21 1.60 7.32
CA ILE A 37 -0.44 1.45 6.05
C ILE A 37 -0.36 2.79 5.30
N VAL A 38 -1.49 3.51 5.21
CA VAL A 38 -1.53 4.84 4.58
C VAL A 38 -0.59 5.80 5.30
N GLY A 39 -0.65 5.86 6.64
CA GLY A 39 0.21 6.72 7.45
C GLY A 39 1.70 6.41 7.29
N ILE A 40 2.09 5.14 7.22
CA ILE A 40 3.47 4.71 6.98
C ILE A 40 3.95 5.22 5.61
N PHE A 41 3.15 5.01 4.55
CA PHE A 41 3.52 5.45 3.21
C PHE A 41 3.60 6.99 3.11
N THR A 42 2.64 7.70 3.68
CA THR A 42 2.67 9.18 3.72
C THR A 42 3.88 9.69 4.52
N GLY A 43 4.18 9.10 5.67
CA GLY A 43 5.36 9.43 6.46
C GLY A 43 6.66 9.20 5.69
N PHE A 44 6.77 8.06 5.01
CA PHE A 44 7.89 7.77 4.10
C PHE A 44 8.04 8.83 3.01
N LEU A 45 6.94 9.23 2.36
CA LEU A 45 6.99 10.28 1.33
C LEU A 45 7.46 11.63 1.88
N ILE A 46 6.99 12.03 3.05
CA ILE A 46 7.40 13.30 3.70
C ILE A 46 8.89 13.28 4.01
N ILE A 47 9.38 12.21 4.64
CA ILE A 47 10.79 12.08 5.00
C ILE A 47 11.66 11.95 3.76
N ASN A 48 11.24 11.19 2.75
CA ASN A 48 11.95 11.06 1.48
C ASN A 48 12.10 12.42 0.77
N GLN A 49 11.05 13.24 0.74
CA GLN A 49 11.12 14.60 0.18
C GLN A 49 12.04 15.51 0.99
N TYR A 50 12.03 15.39 2.32
CA TYR A 50 12.94 16.12 3.20
C TYR A 50 14.41 15.70 2.99
N ASN A 51 14.68 14.41 2.87
CA ASN A 51 16.01 13.85 2.63
C ASN A 51 16.55 14.21 1.25
N LYS A 52 15.69 14.18 0.21
CA LYS A 52 16.02 14.63 -1.15
C LYS A 52 16.49 16.09 -1.18
N LYS A 53 15.85 16.98 -0.40
CA LYS A 53 16.28 18.39 -0.25
C LYS A 53 17.63 18.54 0.47
N ARG A 54 18.06 17.52 1.23
CA ARG A 54 19.34 17.51 1.95
C ARG A 54 20.46 16.71 1.27
N GLY A 55 20.24 16.26 0.02
CA GLY A 55 21.25 15.53 -0.76
C GLY A 55 21.60 14.15 -0.20
N LYS A 56 20.84 13.64 0.77
CA LYS A 56 20.97 12.27 1.30
C LYS A 56 19.95 11.41 0.59
N THR A 57 20.33 10.91 -0.58
CA THR A 57 19.56 9.86 -1.26
C THR A 57 20.02 8.53 -0.69
N GLU A 58 19.31 8.06 0.32
CA GLU A 58 19.34 6.66 0.69
C GLU A 58 17.88 6.25 0.83
N VAL A 59 17.33 5.67 -0.23
CA VAL A 59 16.86 4.29 -0.27
C VAL A 59 16.78 3.89 -1.75
N GLU A 60 17.47 2.81 -2.12
CA GLU A 60 17.29 2.08 -3.39
C GLU A 60 15.90 1.41 -3.44
#